data_AF-A0A820LKP0-F1
#
_entry.id   AF-A0A820LKP0-F1
#
_cell.length_a   1.000
_cell.length_b   1.000
_cell.length_c   1.000
_cell.angle_alpha   90.00
_cell.angle_beta   90.00
_cell.angle_gamma   90.00
#
_symmetry.space_group_name_H-M   'P 1'
#
loop_
_entity.id
_entity.type
_entity.pdbx_description
1 polymer ?
#
loop_
_entity_poly.entity_id
_entity_poly.type
_entity_poly.pdbx_seq_one_letter_code
_entity_poly.pdbx_strand_id
1 'polypeptide(L)' 'MQTSNQSTLYTPGLCGLINIGNTCFINSALQCLSNIPDLTQWAQCQNFQSTIRYNDIIYVYTSLIKAM' A
#
# COMPACT_ATOMS: atom_id res chain seq x y z
N MET A 1 -34.87 12.70 -1.61
CA MET A 1 -33.93 11.57 -1.41
C MET A 1 -32.81 12.10 -0.53
N GLN A 2 -32.70 11.59 0.70
CA GLN A 2 -31.70 12.06 1.66
C GLN A 2 -30.31 11.65 1.19
N THR A 3 -29.43 12.63 0.98
CA THR A 3 -27.99 12.43 0.77
C THR A 3 -27.35 12.17 2.14
N SER A 4 -27.16 10.91 2.50
CA SER A 4 -26.42 10.53 3.70
C SER A 4 -24.94 10.89 3.52
N ASN A 5 -24.47 11.89 4.27
CA ASN A 5 -23.05 12.12 4.55
C ASN A 5 -22.49 10.89 5.29
N GLN A 6 -22.06 9.86 4.55
CA GLN A 6 -21.20 8.82 5.11
C GLN A 6 -19.77 9.32 4.99
N SER A 7 -19.21 9.83 6.08
CA SER A 7 -17.76 9.82 6.27
C SER A 7 -17.33 8.36 6.25
N THR A 8 -16.95 7.85 5.08
CA THR A 8 -16.48 6.47 4.92
C THR A 8 -15.28 6.31 5.85
N LEU A 9 -15.46 5.51 6.91
CA LEU A 9 -14.37 5.12 7.80
C LEU A 9 -13.32 4.41 6.94
N TYR A 10 -12.22 5.10 6.66
CA TYR A 10 -11.08 4.51 5.97
C TYR A 10 -10.41 3.53 6.91
N THR A 11 -10.37 2.26 6.54
CA THR A 11 -9.59 1.24 7.26
C THR A 11 -8.25 1.11 6.54
N PRO A 12 -7.11 1.47 7.18
CA PRO A 12 -5.80 1.33 6.57
C PRO A 12 -5.55 -0.10 6.08
N GLY A 13 -4.96 -0.24 4.90
CA GLY A 13 -4.74 -1.51 4.22
C GLY A 13 -5.96 -2.08 3.50
N LEU A 14 -7.19 -1.59 3.78
CA LEU A 14 -8.41 -2.04 3.10
C LEU A 14 -8.72 -1.15 1.88
N CYS A 15 -7.82 -1.18 0.91
CA CYS A 15 -7.91 -0.40 -0.33
C CYS A 15 -7.51 -1.24 -1.55
N GLY A 16 -7.94 -0.81 -2.74
CA GLY A 16 -7.61 -1.46 -4.01
C GLY A 16 -6.35 -0.87 -4.66
N LEU A 17 -5.65 -1.68 -5.46
CA LEU A 17 -4.59 -1.19 -6.35
C LEU A 17 -5.13 -1.02 -7.77
N ILE A 18 -4.86 0.13 -8.38
CA ILE A 18 -5.25 0.41 -9.76
C ILE A 18 -4.45 -0.49 -10.70
N ASN A 19 -5.13 -1.17 -11.61
CA ASN A 19 -4.48 -1.93 -12.67
C ASN A 19 -4.09 -0.96 -13.80
N ILE A 20 -2.81 -0.98 -14.21
CA ILE A 20 -2.28 -0.10 -15.26
C ILE A 20 -1.95 -0.85 -16.56
N GLY A 21 -2.56 -2.02 -16.76
CA GLY A 21 -2.42 -2.86 -17.94
C GLY A 21 -1.49 -4.05 -17.68
N ASN A 22 -2.05 -5.27 -17.72
CA ASN A 22 -1.36 -6.52 -17.39
C ASN A 22 -0.72 -6.55 -15.98
N THR A 23 -0.98 -5.61 -15.07
CA THR A 23 -0.33 -5.60 -13.75
C THR A 23 -1.12 -6.33 -12.66
N CYS A 24 -2.25 -6.97 -13.02
CA CYS A 24 -3.10 -7.66 -12.03
C CYS A 24 -2.36 -8.75 -11.24
N PHE A 25 -1.37 -9.42 -11.85
CA PHE A 25 -0.54 -10.41 -11.17
C PHE A 25 0.35 -9.79 -10.09
N ILE A 26 0.84 -8.56 -10.32
CA ILE A 26 1.61 -7.80 -9.33
C ILE A 26 0.66 -7.28 -8.25
N ASN A 27 -0.50 -6.75 -8.64
CA ASN A 27 -1.47 -6.21 -7.69
C ASN A 27 -1.94 -7.29 -6.70
N SER A 28 -2.24 -8.51 -7.16
CA SER A 28 -2.62 -9.61 -6.28
C SER A 28 -1.48 -10.04 -5.36
N ALA A 29 -0.25 -10.14 -5.87
CA ALA A 29 0.92 -10.46 -5.05
C ALA A 29 1.17 -9.39 -3.96
N LEU A 30 1.11 -8.11 -4.31
CA LEU A 30 1.32 -7.00 -3.37
C LEU A 30 0.25 -6.97 -2.27
N GLN A 31 -1.02 -7.21 -2.61
CA GLN A 31 -2.12 -7.30 -1.65
C GLN A 31 -1.99 -8.51 -0.70
N CYS A 32 -1.45 -9.64 -1.18
CA CYS A 32 -1.13 -10.76 -0.31
C CYS A 32 0.00 -10.41 0.67
N LEU A 33 1.07 -9.78 0.18
CA LEU A 33 2.21 -9.38 1.00
C LEU A 33 1.84 -8.31 2.04
N SER A 34 0.99 -7.34 1.69
CA SER A 34 0.51 -6.29 2.63
C SER A 34 -0.38 -6.83 3.75
N ASN A 35 -0.88 -8.06 3.62
CA ASN A 35 -1.67 -8.74 4.65
C ASN A 35 -0.84 -9.70 5.51
N ILE A 36 0.49 -9.74 5.35
CA ILE A 36 1.38 -10.47 6.26
C ILE A 36 1.76 -9.51 7.41
N PRO A 37 1.28 -9.73 8.65
CA PRO A 37 1.43 -8.75 9.73
C PRO A 37 2.87 -8.34 10.00
N ASP A 38 3.79 -9.31 10.09
CA ASP A 38 5.21 -9.05 10.37
C ASP A 38 5.89 -8.20 9.28
N LEU A 39 5.54 -8.46 8.01
CA LEU A 39 6.09 -7.73 6.87
C LEU A 39 5.54 -6.30 6.80
N THR A 40 4.24 -6.14 7.03
CA THR A 40 3.58 -4.84 7.06
C THR A 40 4.10 -3.98 8.20
N GLN A 41 4.25 -4.55 9.40
CA GLN A 41 4.86 -3.85 10.53
C GLN A 41 6.30 -3.44 10.23
N TRP A 42 7.11 -4.35 9.70
CA TRP A 42 8.49 -4.04 9.29
C TRP A 42 8.54 -2.90 8.28
N ALA A 43 7.65 -2.90 7.28
CA ALA A 43 7.58 -1.88 6.24
C ALA A 43 7.14 -0.50 6.78
N GLN A 44 6.18 -0.48 7.72
CA GLN A 44 5.72 0.74 8.38
C GLN A 44 6.82 1.39 9.23
N CYS A 45 7.69 0.59 9.86
CA CYS A 45 8.79 1.09 10.68
C CYS A 45 9.97 1.68 9.88
N GLN A 46 10.07 1.41 8.57
CA GLN A 46 11.21 1.88 7.76
C GLN A 46 11.21 3.40 7.65
N ASN A 47 12.32 4.06 7.97
CA ASN A 47 12.49 5.49 7.80
C ASN A 47 13.70 5.76 6.90
N PHE A 48 13.43 5.86 5.60
CA PHE A 48 14.46 6.09 4.60
C PHE A 48 14.87 7.57 4.58
N GLN A 49 16.18 7.82 4.67
CA GLN A 49 16.74 9.16 4.49
C GLN A 49 16.79 9.53 3.01
N SER A 50 16.93 10.83 2.72
CA SER A 50 16.88 11.45 1.38
C SER A 50 17.91 10.93 0.37
N THR A 51 18.82 10.02 0.75
CA THR A 51 19.87 9.47 -0.12
C THR A 51 19.46 8.16 -0.82
N ILE A 52 18.28 7.59 -0.54
CA ILE A 52 17.87 6.33 -1.15
C ILE A 52 17.35 6.54 -2.58
N ARG A 53 17.77 5.67 -3.48
CA ARG A 53 17.37 5.69 -4.88
C ARG A 53 15.91 5.25 -4.99
N TYR A 54 15.08 6.08 -5.64
CA TYR A 54 13.65 5.82 -5.83
C TYR A 54 13.34 4.46 -6.52
N ASN A 55 14.30 3.90 -7.26
CA ASN A 55 14.14 2.61 -7.94
C ASN A 55 14.50 1.39 -7.06
N ASP A 56 14.82 1.59 -5.79
CA ASP A 56 15.00 0.48 -4.86
C ASP A 56 13.63 -0.17 -4.57
N ILE A 57 13.51 -1.47 -4.86
CA ILE A 57 12.27 -2.22 -4.70
C ILE A 57 11.78 -2.16 -3.25
N ILE A 58 12.69 -2.17 -2.27
CA ILE A 58 12.34 -2.08 -0.87
C ILE A 58 11.73 -0.70 -0.57
N TYR A 59 12.34 0.37 -1.09
CA TYR A 59 11.82 1.73 -0.91
C TYR A 59 10.43 1.89 -1.51
N VAL A 60 10.22 1.43 -2.74
CA VAL A 60 8.92 1.52 -3.43
C VAL A 60 7.86 0.71 -2.70
N TYR A 61 8.19 -0.53 -2.30
CA TYR A 61 7.27 -1.39 -1.56
C TYR A 61 6.85 -0.76 -0.23
N THR A 62 7.79 -0.29 0.60
CA THR A 62 7.44 0.35 1.87
C THR A 62 6.62 1.63 1.69
N SER A 63 6.92 2.41 0.65
CA SER A 63 6.16 3.62 0.32
C SER A 63 4.72 3.29 -0.08
N LEU A 64 4.54 2.20 -0.83
CA LEU A 64 3.22 1.68 -1.15
C LEU A 64 2.47 1.25 0.12
N ILE A 65 3.08 0.44 0.99
CA ILE A 65 2.45 -0.05 2.23
C ILE A 65 2.05 1.11 3.16
N LYS A 66 2.79 2.21 3.17
CA LYS A 66 2.44 3.41 3.95
C LYS A 66 1.31 4.24 3.35
N ALA A 67 1.09 4.12 2.04
CA ALA A 67 0.00 4.80 1.34
C ALA A 67 -1.30 3.99 1.36
N MET A 68 -1.21 2.67 1.53
CA MET A 68 -2.33 1.76 1.77
C MET A 68 -2.83 1.88 3.21
#